data_AF-A0A4R2ZNN7-F1
#
_entry.id   AF-A0A4R2ZNN7-F1
#
_cell.length_a   1.000
_cell.length_b   1.000
_cell.length_c   1.000
_cell.angle_alpha   90.00
_cell.angle_beta   90.00
_cell.angle_gamma   90.00
#
_symmetry.space_group_name_H-M   'P 1'
#
loop_
_entity.id
_entity.type
_entity.pdbx_description
1 polymer ?
#
loop_
_entity_poly.entity_id
_entity_poly.type
_entity_poly.pdbx_seq_one_letter_code
_entity_poly.pdbx_strand_id
1 'polypeptide(L)'
;MKKMLGIVILLLVTQMSFAQYFKLTPKGFVSSDNSDYTVVEVPNVKQTDLYKNVLNAINSIYRNPQKGLSVVEGESISIAAYEEEVLPIKLSNGLGKTLRKYDLSYTLTFLFKDGKIRINSPAFEARRYVEGSYKGASGWSGDEWVTLNLIKVGKSKLYLFEDNGKVRFEDAYDGLNNHFNTLLKQIIDKSGTINNW
;
A
#
# COMPACT_ATOMS: atom_id res chain seq x y z
N MET A 1 -45.30 6.15 -2.92
CA MET A 1 -44.03 6.64 -3.52
C MET A 1 -42.89 6.80 -2.51
N LYS A 2 -43.12 7.29 -1.28
CA LYS A 2 -42.05 7.42 -0.26
C LYS A 2 -41.34 6.11 0.12
N LYS A 3 -42.05 4.97 0.08
CA LYS A 3 -41.48 3.63 0.34
C LYS A 3 -40.59 3.08 -0.80
N MET A 4 -40.75 3.59 -2.04
CA MET A 4 -39.92 3.21 -3.19
C MET A 4 -38.53 3.87 -3.12
N LEU A 5 -38.45 5.07 -2.54
CA LEU A 5 -37.19 5.84 -2.46
C LEU A 5 -36.13 5.11 -1.62
N GLY A 6 -36.54 4.47 -0.51
CA GLY A 6 -35.63 3.71 0.36
C GLY A 6 -35.03 2.47 -0.30
N ILE A 7 -35.77 1.80 -1.17
CA ILE A 7 -35.30 0.62 -1.90
C ILE A 7 -34.28 1.01 -2.98
N VAL A 8 -34.51 2.13 -3.68
CA VAL A 8 -33.56 2.68 -4.67
C VAL A 8 -32.26 3.13 -4.00
N ILE A 9 -32.34 3.75 -2.81
CA ILE A 9 -31.15 4.13 -2.04
C ILE A 9 -30.36 2.89 -1.59
N LEU A 10 -31.02 1.83 -1.12
CA LEU A 10 -30.34 0.59 -0.71
C LEU A 10 -29.60 -0.11 -1.88
N LEU A 11 -30.16 -0.05 -3.09
CA LEU A 11 -29.57 -0.62 -4.31
C LEU A 11 -28.39 0.19 -4.85
N LEU A 12 -28.30 1.48 -4.54
CA LEU A 12 -27.18 2.33 -4.96
C LEU A 12 -25.95 2.18 -4.03
N VAL A 13 -26.14 1.76 -2.78
CA VAL A 13 -25.02 1.56 -1.83
C VAL A 13 -24.23 0.27 -2.13
N THR A 14 -24.84 -0.75 -2.74
CA THR A 14 -24.14 -2.01 -3.07
C THR A 14 -23.13 -1.86 -4.22
N GLN A 15 -23.18 -0.77 -4.98
CA GLN A 15 -22.22 -0.50 -6.06
C GLN A 15 -20.97 0.26 -5.60
N MET A 16 -20.91 0.66 -4.32
CA MET A 16 -19.70 1.22 -3.71
C MET A 16 -18.86 0.13 -3.05
N SER A 17 -18.68 -1.03 -3.70
CA SER A 17 -17.54 -1.89 -3.37
C SER A 17 -16.29 -1.19 -3.87
N PHE A 18 -15.63 -0.42 -3.01
CA PHE A 18 -14.24 -0.05 -3.27
C PHE A 18 -13.46 -1.36 -3.38
N ALA A 19 -13.09 -1.74 -4.60
CA ALA A 19 -12.29 -2.92 -4.83
C ALA A 19 -10.92 -2.70 -4.17
N GLN A 20 -10.76 -3.19 -2.95
CA GLN A 20 -9.48 -3.26 -2.29
C GLN A 20 -8.66 -4.36 -2.98
N TYR A 21 -7.55 -3.98 -3.61
CA TYR A 21 -6.63 -4.92 -4.27
C TYR A 21 -5.99 -5.87 -3.27
N PHE A 22 -5.55 -5.34 -2.13
CA PHE A 22 -4.82 -6.09 -1.10
C PHE A 22 -5.23 -5.69 0.31
N LYS A 23 -5.22 -6.67 1.22
CA LYS A 23 -5.39 -6.51 2.65
C LYS A 23 -4.11 -6.90 3.37
N LEU A 24 -3.68 -6.08 4.34
CA LEU A 24 -2.53 -6.39 5.17
C LEU A 24 -2.83 -7.50 6.18
N THR A 25 -1.89 -8.43 6.34
CA THR A 25 -1.96 -9.55 7.29
C THR A 25 -0.64 -9.68 8.05
N PRO A 26 -0.55 -10.53 9.09
CA PRO A 26 0.73 -10.80 9.77
C PRO A 26 1.85 -11.30 8.84
N LYS A 27 1.52 -11.83 7.66
CA LYS A 27 2.49 -12.34 6.67
C LYS A 27 2.79 -11.35 5.54
N GLY A 28 2.17 -10.17 5.54
CA GLY A 28 2.24 -9.21 4.45
C GLY A 28 0.89 -8.99 3.78
N PHE A 29 0.90 -8.29 2.65
CA PHE A 29 -0.31 -8.04 1.87
C PHE A 29 -0.77 -9.29 1.13
N VAL A 30 -2.07 -9.56 1.15
CA VAL A 30 -2.72 -10.63 0.39
C VAL A 30 -3.95 -10.07 -0.34
N SER A 31 -4.28 -10.63 -1.49
CA SER A 31 -5.49 -10.30 -2.24
C SER A 31 -6.76 -10.86 -1.57
N SER A 32 -7.92 -10.58 -2.14
CA SER A 32 -9.22 -11.05 -1.65
C SER A 32 -9.35 -12.58 -1.59
N ASP A 33 -8.64 -13.31 -2.45
CA ASP A 33 -8.54 -14.76 -2.49
C ASP A 33 -7.38 -15.32 -1.63
N ASN A 34 -6.73 -14.48 -0.84
CA ASN A 34 -5.53 -14.79 -0.03
C ASN A 34 -4.28 -15.17 -0.85
N SER A 35 -4.20 -14.77 -2.11
CA SER A 35 -3.01 -14.90 -2.96
C SER A 35 -2.02 -13.75 -2.72
N ASP A 36 -0.78 -13.92 -3.17
CA ASP A 36 0.27 -12.89 -3.17
C ASP A 36 0.20 -11.98 -4.41
N TYR A 37 -0.90 -12.05 -5.17
CA TYR A 37 -1.16 -11.21 -6.33
C TYR A 37 -2.65 -11.03 -6.56
N THR A 38 -3.00 -10.01 -7.34
CA THR A 38 -4.35 -9.83 -7.89
C THR A 38 -4.26 -9.60 -9.39
N VAL A 39 -5.36 -9.82 -10.10
CA VAL A 39 -5.44 -9.65 -11.56
C VAL A 39 -6.50 -8.61 -11.88
N VAL A 40 -6.10 -7.61 -12.68
CA VAL A 40 -6.99 -6.62 -13.29
C VAL A 40 -7.24 -7.03 -14.72
N GLU A 41 -8.50 -7.35 -15.03
CA GLU A 41 -8.94 -7.66 -16.40
C GLU A 41 -9.18 -6.36 -17.17
N VAL A 42 -8.57 -6.25 -18.36
CA VAL A 42 -8.66 -5.13 -19.29
C VAL A 42 -8.89 -5.71 -20.69
N PRO A 43 -10.10 -6.22 -20.98
CA PRO A 43 -10.36 -7.02 -22.17
C PRO A 43 -10.08 -6.23 -23.46
N ASN A 44 -9.66 -6.94 -24.51
CA ASN A 44 -9.38 -6.40 -25.84
C ASN A 44 -8.22 -5.40 -25.93
N VAL A 45 -7.33 -5.36 -24.92
CA VAL A 45 -6.10 -4.56 -24.96
C VAL A 45 -4.89 -5.48 -25.06
N LYS A 46 -3.95 -5.15 -25.96
CA LYS A 46 -2.71 -5.92 -26.14
C LYS A 46 -1.78 -5.73 -24.94
N GLN A 47 -1.02 -6.77 -24.62
CA GLN A 47 0.02 -6.76 -23.59
C GLN A 47 0.94 -5.53 -23.68
N THR A 48 1.40 -5.21 -24.89
CA THR A 48 2.30 -4.08 -25.15
C THR A 48 1.68 -2.73 -24.80
N ASP A 49 0.38 -2.58 -25.02
CA ASP A 49 -0.34 -1.33 -24.76
C ASP A 49 -0.61 -1.20 -23.26
N LEU A 50 -0.96 -2.30 -22.59
CA LEU A 50 -1.08 -2.34 -21.12
C LEU A 50 0.24 -1.95 -20.44
N TYR A 51 1.35 -2.54 -20.89
CA TYR A 51 2.69 -2.23 -20.39
C TYR A 51 3.00 -0.74 -20.55
N LYS A 52 2.85 -0.20 -21.77
CA LYS A 52 3.13 1.22 -22.05
C LYS A 52 2.25 2.15 -21.22
N ASN A 53 0.97 1.83 -21.09
CA ASN A 53 0.02 2.64 -20.34
C ASN A 53 0.36 2.69 -18.85
N VAL A 54 0.69 1.54 -18.24
CA VAL A 54 1.12 1.50 -16.83
C VAL A 54 2.46 2.20 -16.65
N LEU A 55 3.42 2.00 -17.55
CA LEU A 55 4.71 2.70 -17.51
C LEU A 55 4.54 4.22 -17.56
N ASN A 56 3.69 4.71 -18.46
CA ASN A 56 3.38 6.13 -18.57
C ASN A 56 2.66 6.66 -17.32
N ALA A 57 1.74 5.89 -16.75
CA ALA A 57 1.08 6.25 -15.49
C ALA A 57 2.09 6.39 -14.35
N ILE A 58 3.00 5.42 -14.18
CA ILE A 58 4.08 5.46 -13.19
C ILE A 58 4.96 6.70 -13.44
N ASN A 59 5.39 6.94 -14.67
CA ASN A 59 6.21 8.11 -15.01
C ASN A 59 5.51 9.45 -14.74
N SER A 60 4.18 9.48 -14.74
CA SER A 60 3.39 10.68 -14.39
C SER A 60 3.20 10.90 -12.90
N ILE A 61 3.25 9.83 -12.09
CA ILE A 61 3.01 9.86 -10.64
C ILE A 61 4.31 10.15 -9.89
N TYR A 62 5.40 9.48 -10.27
CA TYR A 62 6.67 9.59 -9.58
C TYR A 62 7.53 10.70 -10.20
N ARG A 63 8.15 11.51 -9.35
CA ARG A 63 9.01 12.64 -9.79
C ARG A 63 10.32 12.18 -10.45
N ASN A 64 10.90 11.07 -10.00
CA ASN A 64 12.12 10.49 -10.56
C ASN A 64 12.06 8.96 -10.55
N PRO A 65 11.18 8.36 -11.38
CA PRO A 65 10.94 6.92 -11.39
C PRO A 65 12.19 6.13 -11.76
N GLN A 66 13.08 6.70 -12.58
CA GLN A 66 14.23 6.00 -13.16
C GLN A 66 15.24 5.50 -12.12
N LYS A 67 15.25 6.07 -10.91
CA LYS A 67 16.14 5.59 -9.83
C LYS A 67 15.70 4.28 -9.20
N GLY A 68 14.43 3.90 -9.33
CA GLY A 68 13.87 2.69 -8.72
C GLY A 68 13.11 1.79 -9.70
N LEU A 69 13.05 2.18 -10.98
CA LEU A 69 12.33 1.46 -12.02
C LEU A 69 13.21 0.33 -12.57
N SER A 70 12.66 -0.88 -12.59
CA SER A 70 13.22 -2.06 -13.24
C SER A 70 12.18 -2.62 -14.21
N VAL A 71 12.55 -2.77 -15.47
CA VAL A 71 11.62 -3.22 -16.53
C VAL A 71 12.16 -4.43 -17.28
N VAL A 72 11.26 -5.32 -17.66
CA VAL A 72 11.46 -6.27 -18.75
C VAL A 72 10.47 -5.85 -19.83
N GLU A 73 10.99 -5.33 -20.95
CA GLU A 73 10.20 -4.63 -21.95
C GLU A 73 8.99 -5.46 -22.40
N GLY A 74 7.80 -4.88 -22.28
CA GLY A 74 6.53 -5.52 -22.62
C GLY A 74 6.03 -6.57 -21.63
N GLU A 75 6.85 -7.06 -20.69
CA GLU A 75 6.49 -8.19 -19.80
C GLU A 75 6.24 -7.76 -18.36
N SER A 76 7.11 -6.93 -17.79
CA SER A 76 7.00 -6.54 -16.38
C SER A 76 7.58 -5.17 -16.06
N ILE A 77 7.01 -4.56 -15.03
CA ILE A 77 7.48 -3.31 -14.43
C ILE A 77 7.56 -3.53 -12.93
N SER A 78 8.70 -3.20 -12.32
CA SER A 78 8.85 -3.08 -10.88
C SER A 78 9.34 -1.68 -10.52
N ILE A 79 8.76 -1.08 -9.50
CA ILE A 79 9.14 0.25 -9.01
C ILE A 79 9.45 0.17 -7.52
N ALA A 80 10.71 0.45 -7.17
CA ALA A 80 11.14 0.70 -5.81
C ALA A 80 11.03 2.20 -5.50
N ALA A 81 10.35 2.57 -4.42
CA ALA A 81 10.10 3.96 -4.07
C ALA A 81 10.30 4.21 -2.57
N TYR A 82 10.48 5.48 -2.25
CA TYR A 82 10.68 5.98 -0.90
C TYR A 82 9.83 7.23 -0.68
N GLU A 83 9.10 7.27 0.43
CA GLU A 83 8.27 8.39 0.86
C GLU A 83 8.55 8.73 2.33
N GLU A 84 8.82 10.01 2.60
CA GLU A 84 9.14 10.51 3.94
C GLU A 84 7.88 10.85 4.73
N GLU A 85 7.86 10.46 6.00
CA GLU A 85 6.84 10.83 6.98
C GLU A 85 5.37 10.52 6.58
N VAL A 86 5.12 9.49 5.76
CA VAL A 86 3.78 9.21 5.21
C VAL A 86 2.89 8.35 6.09
N LEU A 87 3.46 7.56 7.02
CA LEU A 87 2.68 6.67 7.87
C LEU A 87 2.57 7.21 9.32
N PRO A 88 1.43 7.79 9.71
CA PRO A 88 1.20 8.27 11.07
C PRO A 88 0.88 7.12 12.03
N ILE A 89 1.56 7.09 13.18
CA ILE A 89 1.32 6.14 14.28
C ILE A 89 1.22 6.89 15.61
N LYS A 90 0.09 6.73 16.30
CA LYS A 90 -0.20 7.27 17.62
C LYS A 90 0.34 6.30 18.67
N LEU A 91 1.46 6.68 19.28
CA LEU A 91 2.06 5.93 20.38
C LEU A 91 1.60 6.51 21.72
N SER A 92 1.19 5.64 22.65
CA SER A 92 0.95 6.04 24.04
C SER A 92 2.26 6.01 24.83
N ASN A 93 2.54 7.06 25.60
CA ASN A 93 3.71 7.13 26.48
C ASN A 93 3.34 7.29 27.97
N GLY A 94 2.10 6.94 28.36
CA GLY A 94 1.62 7.06 29.74
C GLY A 94 1.24 8.48 30.17
N LEU A 95 1.78 9.53 29.52
CA LEU A 95 1.45 10.94 29.74
C LEU A 95 0.54 11.52 28.65
N GLY A 96 0.32 10.77 27.57
CA GLY A 96 -0.54 11.17 26.44
C GLY A 96 -0.31 10.30 25.21
N LYS A 97 -0.88 10.73 24.08
CA LYS A 97 -0.63 10.14 22.76
C LYS A 97 0.30 11.05 21.97
N THR A 98 1.44 10.53 21.51
CA THR A 98 2.34 11.22 20.59
C THR A 98 2.15 10.67 19.19
N LEU A 99 2.00 11.54 18.21
CA LEU A 99 2.01 11.16 16.80
C LEU A 99 3.46 11.04 16.34
N ARG A 100 3.84 9.86 15.84
CA ARG A 100 5.11 9.63 15.15
C ARG A 100 4.81 9.30 13.71
N LYS A 101 5.56 9.87 12.79
CA LYS A 101 5.45 9.55 11.37
C LYS A 101 6.61 8.63 10.98
N TYR A 102 6.34 7.71 10.09
CA TYR A 102 7.30 6.75 9.54
C TYR A 102 7.43 6.98 8.05
N ASP A 103 8.65 6.83 7.58
CA ASP A 103 9.01 6.76 6.17
C ASP A 103 8.65 5.38 5.64
N LEU A 104 8.22 5.31 4.39
CA LEU A 104 7.93 4.07 3.68
C LEU A 104 8.92 3.86 2.56
N SER A 105 9.63 2.74 2.59
CA SER A 105 10.32 2.16 1.42
C SER A 105 9.47 1.02 0.90
N TYR A 106 9.20 0.94 -0.39
CA TYR A 106 8.34 -0.12 -0.93
C TYR A 106 8.68 -0.52 -2.36
N THR A 107 8.15 -1.66 -2.78
CA THR A 107 8.21 -2.14 -4.17
C THR A 107 6.82 -2.55 -4.64
N LEU A 108 6.44 -2.07 -5.83
CA LEU A 108 5.26 -2.52 -6.56
C LEU A 108 5.71 -3.23 -7.84
N THR A 109 5.05 -4.33 -8.19
CA THR A 109 5.37 -5.13 -9.37
C THR A 109 4.13 -5.44 -10.19
N PHE A 110 4.23 -5.21 -11.49
CA PHE A 110 3.20 -5.42 -12.50
C PHE A 110 3.72 -6.39 -13.56
N LEU A 111 2.90 -7.36 -13.96
CA LEU A 111 3.17 -8.29 -15.06
C LEU A 111 2.02 -8.22 -16.06
N PHE A 112 2.35 -8.33 -17.34
CA PHE A 112 1.41 -8.07 -18.42
C PHE A 112 1.18 -9.33 -19.25
N LYS A 113 -0.08 -9.56 -19.61
CA LYS A 113 -0.51 -10.46 -20.68
C LYS A 113 -1.64 -9.79 -21.45
N ASP A 114 -1.96 -10.30 -22.63
CA ASP A 114 -3.13 -9.81 -23.37
C ASP A 114 -4.37 -9.83 -22.48
N GLY A 115 -5.06 -8.70 -22.45
CA GLY A 115 -6.29 -8.52 -21.70
C GLY A 115 -6.15 -8.42 -20.18
N LYS A 116 -4.94 -8.49 -19.59
CA LYS A 116 -4.81 -8.53 -18.11
C LYS A 116 -3.50 -8.02 -17.56
N ILE A 117 -3.59 -7.46 -16.36
CA ILE A 117 -2.47 -6.98 -15.55
C ILE A 117 -2.47 -7.77 -14.24
N ARG A 118 -1.41 -8.54 -13.99
CA ARG A 118 -1.16 -9.11 -12.67
C ARG A 118 -0.39 -8.08 -11.84
N ILE A 119 -0.88 -7.80 -10.64
CA ILE A 119 -0.22 -6.95 -9.65
C ILE A 119 0.22 -7.88 -8.53
N ASN A 120 1.51 -7.91 -8.20
CA ASN A 120 1.98 -8.64 -7.02
C ASN A 120 1.73 -7.81 -5.74
N SER A 121 1.58 -8.50 -4.61
CA SER A 121 1.40 -7.87 -3.31
C SER A 121 2.53 -6.88 -3.02
N PRO A 122 2.24 -5.65 -2.54
CA PRO A 122 3.27 -4.69 -2.17
C PRO A 122 4.24 -5.26 -1.12
N ALA A 123 5.53 -5.08 -1.36
CA ALA A 123 6.56 -5.28 -0.36
C ALA A 123 6.95 -3.93 0.23
N PHE A 124 7.14 -3.83 1.55
CA PHE A 124 7.46 -2.55 2.18
C PHE A 124 8.28 -2.69 3.47
N GLU A 125 8.95 -1.60 3.83
CA GLU A 125 9.54 -1.34 5.13
C GLU A 125 9.06 0.02 5.63
N ALA A 126 8.59 0.07 6.87
CA ALA A 126 8.20 1.31 7.55
C ALA A 126 9.20 1.62 8.66
N ARG A 127 9.93 2.73 8.53
CA ARG A 127 10.99 3.10 9.49
C ARG A 127 10.90 4.56 9.89
N ARG A 128 11.46 4.90 11.04
CA ARG A 128 11.65 6.30 11.43
C ARG A 128 13.00 6.46 12.10
N TYR A 129 13.59 7.65 11.94
CA TYR A 129 14.77 8.02 12.70
C TYR A 129 14.39 8.41 14.13
N VAL A 130 15.21 8.02 15.09
CA VAL A 130 15.06 8.37 16.51
C VAL A 130 16.37 8.95 16.99
N GLU A 131 16.35 10.20 17.41
CA GLU A 131 17.49 10.84 18.06
C GLU A 131 17.66 10.35 19.50
N GLY A 132 18.92 10.12 19.91
CA GLY A 132 19.33 9.48 21.16
C GLY A 132 19.00 10.24 22.44
N SER A 133 18.41 11.43 22.36
CA SER A 133 17.83 12.15 23.51
C SER A 133 16.47 11.58 23.94
N TYR A 134 15.83 10.73 23.11
CA TYR A 134 14.51 10.16 23.38
C TYR A 134 14.56 8.85 24.18
N LYS A 135 14.50 8.93 25.52
CA LYS A 135 14.26 7.78 26.41
C LYS A 135 12.78 7.39 26.44
N GLY A 136 12.24 6.91 25.32
CA GLY A 136 10.90 6.31 25.25
C GLY A 136 10.83 4.90 25.86
N ALA A 137 9.64 4.28 25.87
CA ALA A 137 9.30 2.97 26.48
C ALA A 137 10.11 1.74 26.00
N SER A 138 11.14 1.95 25.18
CA SER A 138 12.05 0.98 24.58
C SER A 138 13.49 1.10 25.08
N GLY A 139 13.84 2.11 25.91
CA GLY A 139 15.10 2.15 26.65
C GLY A 139 16.37 2.44 25.82
N TRP A 140 16.24 3.06 24.65
CA TRP A 140 17.38 3.30 23.75
C TRP A 140 18.26 4.47 24.19
N SER A 141 19.56 4.33 23.98
CA SER A 141 20.59 5.37 24.11
C SER A 141 21.44 5.39 22.84
N GLY A 142 21.07 6.23 21.88
CA GLY A 142 21.75 6.37 20.59
C GLY A 142 20.78 6.79 19.48
N ASP A 143 21.32 7.46 18.46
CA ASP A 143 20.62 7.76 17.22
C ASP A 143 20.44 6.48 16.41
N GLU A 144 19.22 6.12 16.05
CA GLU A 144 18.95 4.89 15.29
C GLU A 144 17.70 4.96 14.41
N TRP A 145 17.70 4.12 13.37
CA TRP A 145 16.50 3.80 12.61
C TRP A 145 15.73 2.70 13.34
N VAL A 146 14.45 2.94 13.60
CA VAL A 146 13.55 1.92 14.15
C VAL A 146 12.50 1.51 13.13
N THR A 147 12.31 0.21 12.98
CA THR A 147 11.37 -0.38 12.02
C THR A 147 10.08 -0.81 12.71
N LEU A 148 8.94 -0.48 12.11
CA LEU A 148 7.66 -1.10 12.46
C LEU A 148 7.60 -2.49 11.81
N ASN A 149 7.66 -3.52 12.65
CA ASN A 149 7.58 -4.91 12.18
C ASN A 149 6.11 -5.33 11.99
N LEU A 150 5.85 -6.31 11.13
CA LEU A 150 4.49 -6.90 11.05
C LEU A 150 4.17 -7.68 12.32
N ILE A 151 5.10 -8.51 12.78
CA ILE A 151 4.97 -9.35 13.98
C ILE A 151 6.09 -9.04 14.99
N LYS A 152 5.98 -9.58 16.20
CA LYS A 152 7.00 -9.39 17.24
C LYS A 152 8.34 -9.98 16.81
N VAL A 153 9.39 -9.16 16.85
CA VAL A 153 10.78 -9.59 16.65
C VAL A 153 11.59 -9.26 17.90
N GLY A 154 12.11 -10.29 18.56
CA GLY A 154 12.90 -10.15 19.79
C GLY A 154 12.17 -9.36 20.88
N LYS A 155 12.82 -8.31 21.39
CA LYS A 155 12.30 -7.41 22.44
C LYS A 155 11.59 -6.17 21.89
N SER A 156 11.46 -6.03 20.57
CA SER A 156 10.82 -4.86 19.97
C SER A 156 9.36 -4.73 20.40
N LYS A 157 8.93 -3.50 20.73
CA LYS A 157 7.52 -3.16 20.97
C LYS A 157 6.86 -2.50 19.76
N LEU A 158 7.62 -2.27 18.69
CA LEU A 158 7.14 -1.68 17.44
C LEU A 158 6.79 -2.77 16.45
N TYR A 159 5.61 -3.34 16.63
CA TYR A 159 5.04 -4.31 15.70
C TYR A 159 3.51 -4.21 15.60
N LEU A 160 2.98 -4.57 14.44
CA LEU A 160 1.61 -4.28 14.03
C LEU A 160 0.58 -5.32 14.50
N PHE A 161 0.93 -6.60 14.48
CA PHE A 161 0.04 -7.70 14.83
C PHE A 161 0.51 -8.42 16.09
N GLU A 162 -0.40 -8.60 17.04
CA GLU A 162 -0.25 -9.53 18.15
C GLU A 162 -0.13 -10.98 17.65
N ASP A 163 0.37 -11.89 18.49
CA ASP A 163 0.52 -13.31 18.14
C ASP A 163 -0.81 -13.99 17.78
N ASN A 164 -1.93 -13.45 18.27
CA ASN A 164 -3.29 -13.89 17.94
C ASN A 164 -3.89 -13.22 16.69
N GLY A 165 -3.10 -12.44 15.95
CA GLY A 165 -3.52 -11.72 14.74
C GLY A 165 -4.27 -10.41 15.00
N LYS A 166 -4.47 -9.99 16.25
CA LYS A 166 -5.10 -8.70 16.56
C LYS A 166 -4.18 -7.53 16.16
N VAL A 167 -4.75 -6.51 15.54
CA VAL A 167 -4.04 -5.26 15.20
C VAL A 167 -3.77 -4.44 16.47
N ARG A 168 -2.54 -3.95 16.61
CA ARG A 168 -2.12 -3.08 17.72
C ARG A 168 -2.23 -1.60 17.39
N PHE A 169 -1.77 -1.23 16.19
CA PHE A 169 -1.75 0.15 15.72
C PHE A 169 -2.71 0.27 14.54
N GLU A 170 -3.99 0.47 14.85
CA GLU A 170 -5.07 0.56 13.85
C GLU A 170 -4.80 1.66 12.83
N ASP A 171 -4.23 2.79 13.25
CA ASP A 171 -3.84 3.87 12.35
C ASP A 171 -2.73 3.49 11.38
N ALA A 172 -1.74 2.72 11.84
CA ALA A 172 -0.72 2.18 10.95
C ALA A 172 -1.30 1.13 9.98
N TYR A 173 -2.18 0.25 10.48
CA TYR A 173 -2.84 -0.77 9.68
C TYR A 173 -3.72 -0.14 8.60
N ASP A 174 -4.61 0.77 8.97
CA ASP A 174 -5.48 1.50 8.05
C ASP A 174 -4.67 2.37 7.10
N GLY A 175 -3.64 3.05 7.60
CA GLY A 175 -2.73 3.87 6.80
C GLY A 175 -2.04 3.08 5.69
N LEU A 176 -1.46 1.93 6.01
CA LEU A 176 -0.83 1.03 5.04
C LEU A 176 -1.83 0.48 4.03
N ASN A 177 -2.99 -0.02 4.49
CA ASN A 177 -4.02 -0.53 3.60
C ASN A 177 -4.51 0.56 2.64
N ASN A 178 -4.85 1.74 3.14
CA ASN A 178 -5.34 2.84 2.32
C ASN A 178 -4.28 3.32 1.35
N HIS A 179 -3.05 3.56 1.83
CA HIS A 179 -1.96 4.07 1.00
C HIS A 179 -1.73 3.20 -0.24
N PHE A 180 -1.48 1.90 -0.06
CA PHE A 180 -1.18 1.03 -1.21
C PHE A 180 -2.38 0.81 -2.12
N ASN A 181 -3.59 0.65 -1.58
CA ASN A 181 -4.77 0.48 -2.43
C ASN A 181 -5.11 1.74 -3.21
N THR A 182 -4.97 2.93 -2.62
CA THR A 182 -5.14 4.20 -3.33
C THR A 182 -4.08 4.39 -4.40
N LEU A 183 -2.81 4.12 -4.10
CA LEU A 183 -1.72 4.24 -5.06
C LEU A 183 -1.88 3.28 -6.25
N LEU A 184 -2.19 2.01 -5.99
CA LEU A 184 -2.49 1.03 -7.03
C LEU A 184 -3.69 1.45 -7.87
N LYS A 185 -4.77 1.90 -7.22
CA LYS A 185 -5.94 2.42 -7.94
C LYS A 185 -5.56 3.59 -8.84
N GLN A 186 -4.80 4.55 -8.33
CA GLN A 186 -4.37 5.72 -9.10
C GLN A 186 -3.53 5.33 -10.33
N ILE A 187 -2.60 4.37 -10.18
CA ILE A 187 -1.80 3.84 -11.30
C ILE A 187 -2.70 3.20 -12.35
N ILE A 188 -3.62 2.31 -11.93
CA ILE A 188 -4.50 1.58 -12.84
C ILE A 188 -5.49 2.52 -13.53
N ASP A 189 -6.16 3.41 -12.78
CA ASP A 189 -7.09 4.40 -13.35
C ASP A 189 -6.38 5.28 -14.38
N LYS A 190 -5.20 5.84 -14.05
CA LYS A 190 -4.43 6.66 -14.99
C LYS A 190 -4.05 5.87 -16.23
N SER A 191 -3.61 4.61 -16.08
CA SER A 191 -3.26 3.74 -17.21
C SER A 191 -4.43 3.51 -18.19
N GLY A 192 -5.67 3.52 -17.70
CA GLY A 192 -6.86 3.42 -18.54
C GLY A 192 -7.19 4.71 -19.30
N THR A 193 -6.74 5.86 -18.82
CA THR A 193 -7.11 7.19 -19.37
C THR A 193 -6.08 7.83 -20.29
N ILE A 194 -4.84 7.32 -20.34
CA ILE A 194 -3.72 7.95 -21.06
C ILE A 194 -3.94 8.02 -22.58
N ASN A 195 -4.84 7.21 -23.14
CA ASN A 195 -5.17 7.21 -24.57
C ASN A 195 -6.37 8.11 -24.93
N ASN A 196 -6.91 8.90 -24.00
CA ASN A 196 -8.07 9.80 -24.23
C ASN A 196 -7.66 11.22 -24.67
N TRP A 197 -6.58 11.36 -25.45
CA TRP A 197 -6.14 12.64 -26.01
C TRP A 197 -6.84 12.97 -27.32
#